data_AF-A0A933LKM2-F1
#
_entry.id   AF-A0A933LKM2-F1
#
_cell.length_a   1.000
_cell.length_b   1.000
_cell.length_c   1.000
_cell.angle_alpha   90.00
_cell.angle_beta   90.00
_cell.angle_gamma   90.00
#
_symmetry.space_group_name_H-M   'P 1'
#
loop_
_entity.id
_entity.type
_entity.pdbx_description
1 polymer ?
#
loop_
_entity_poly.entity_id
_entity_poly.type
_entity_poly.pdbx_seq_one_letter_code
_entity_poly.pdbx_strand_id
1 'polypeptide(L)'
;MLSTVVHLIGAHPEQCYFWATHAGAELDLLIVAGQRRFGFEFKRTTAPELTKSMRVALEDLKLARLDVVHAGSETFPMATNVRAVAATRLLQDVEPLPFGRWAGLTARRRRPARGVRAGAGRRPRRL
;
A
#
# COMPACT_ATOMS: atom_id res chain seq x y z
N MET A 1 -8.65 -11.64 -6.14
CA MET A 1 -7.98 -10.71 -5.20
C MET A 1 -6.56 -10.39 -5.67
N LEU A 2 -5.69 -11.37 -5.90
CA LEU A 2 -4.34 -11.15 -6.45
C LEU A 2 -4.35 -10.46 -7.83
N SER A 3 -5.14 -10.95 -8.79
CA SER A 3 -5.28 -10.32 -10.12
C SER A 3 -5.78 -8.87 -10.04
N THR A 4 -6.69 -8.58 -9.11
CA THR A 4 -7.20 -7.23 -8.84
C THR A 4 -6.09 -6.30 -8.39
N VAL A 5 -5.22 -6.75 -7.47
CA VAL A 5 -4.08 -5.96 -6.98
C VAL A 5 -3.10 -5.68 -8.11
N VAL A 6 -2.71 -6.69 -8.89
CA VAL A 6 -1.80 -6.53 -10.03
C VAL A 6 -2.34 -5.51 -11.04
N HIS A 7 -3.61 -5.61 -11.39
CA HIS A 7 -4.27 -4.70 -12.33
C HIS A 7 -4.33 -3.26 -11.79
N LEU A 8 -4.77 -3.10 -10.54
CA LEU A 8 -4.90 -1.79 -9.89
C LEU A 8 -3.56 -1.07 -9.79
N ILE A 9 -2.52 -1.81 -9.42
CA ILE A 9 -1.17 -1.28 -9.25
C ILE A 9 -0.51 -0.96 -10.61
N GLY A 10 -1.05 -1.50 -11.70
CA GLY A 10 -0.47 -1.37 -13.03
C GLY A 10 0.84 -2.15 -13.16
N ALA A 11 1.01 -3.22 -12.39
CA ALA A 11 2.16 -4.08 -12.53
C ALA A 11 2.06 -4.91 -13.82
N HIS A 12 3.20 -5.20 -14.40
CA HIS A 12 3.30 -6.15 -15.48
C HIS A 12 3.50 -7.58 -14.96
N PRO A 13 3.03 -8.62 -15.69
CA PRO A 13 3.21 -10.01 -15.27
C PRO A 13 4.67 -10.36 -14.97
N GLU A 14 5.60 -9.87 -15.78
CA GLU A 14 7.05 -10.06 -15.59
C GLU A 14 7.61 -9.38 -14.34
N GLN A 15 6.83 -8.51 -13.68
CA GLN A 15 7.22 -7.89 -12.41
C GLN A 15 6.66 -8.65 -11.21
N CYS A 16 5.77 -9.62 -11.42
CA CYS A 16 5.01 -10.28 -10.36
C CYS A 16 5.58 -11.66 -10.06
N TYR A 17 5.93 -11.91 -8.81
CA TYR A 17 6.56 -13.15 -8.36
C TYR A 17 5.90 -13.64 -7.07
N PHE A 18 5.90 -14.95 -6.86
CA PHE A 18 5.76 -15.55 -5.54
C PHE A 18 7.15 -15.69 -4.93
N TRP A 19 7.27 -15.57 -3.61
CA TRP A 19 8.54 -15.79 -2.92
C TRP A 19 8.36 -16.70 -1.71
N ALA A 20 9.27 -17.66 -1.57
CA ALA A 20 9.36 -18.53 -0.42
C ALA A 20 10.82 -18.88 -0.11
N THR A 21 11.10 -19.20 1.15
CA THR A 21 12.41 -19.68 1.62
C THR A 21 12.36 -21.15 1.95
N HIS A 22 13.52 -21.82 1.94
CA HIS A 22 13.65 -23.19 2.44
C HIS A 22 13.25 -23.35 3.92
N ALA A 23 13.29 -22.26 4.70
CA ALA A 23 12.88 -22.24 6.10
C ALA A 23 11.36 -22.01 6.31
N GLY A 24 10.57 -21.98 5.23
CA GLY A 24 9.10 -21.90 5.29
C GLY A 24 8.52 -20.49 5.45
N ALA A 25 9.32 -19.44 5.30
CA ALA A 25 8.78 -18.09 5.14
C ALA A 25 8.27 -17.90 3.70
N GLU A 26 7.08 -17.32 3.54
CA GLU A 26 6.40 -17.11 2.27
C GLU A 26 5.88 -15.67 2.14
N LEU A 27 5.70 -15.22 0.89
CA LEU A 27 5.08 -13.96 0.52
C LEU A 27 4.20 -14.19 -0.72
N ASP A 28 2.90 -13.92 -0.61
CA ASP A 28 1.90 -14.21 -1.65
C ASP A 28 2.21 -13.53 -2.99
N LEU A 29 2.64 -12.27 -2.94
CA LEU A 29 3.00 -11.51 -4.14
C LEU A 29 4.14 -10.52 -3.83
N LEU A 30 5.22 -10.67 -4.58
CA LEU A 30 6.33 -9.74 -4.72
C LEU A 30 6.22 -9.03 -6.06
N ILE A 31 6.26 -7.71 -6.04
CA ILE A 31 6.35 -6.87 -7.24
C ILE A 31 7.72 -6.22 -7.31
N VAL A 32 8.47 -6.50 -8.38
CA VAL A 32 9.79 -5.89 -8.64
C VAL A 32 9.66 -4.81 -9.71
N ALA A 33 9.76 -3.55 -9.30
CA ALA A 33 9.66 -2.38 -10.17
C ALA A 33 10.99 -1.62 -10.17
N GLY A 34 11.89 -2.01 -11.08
CA GLY A 34 13.27 -1.52 -11.10
C GLY A 34 14.01 -1.90 -9.82
N GLN A 35 14.52 -0.90 -9.08
CA GLN A 35 15.22 -1.11 -7.82
C GLN A 35 14.29 -1.23 -6.60
N ARG A 36 12.98 -0.99 -6.78
CA ARG A 36 12.00 -1.04 -5.68
C ARG A 36 11.24 -2.35 -5.69
N ARG A 37 11.01 -2.89 -4.50
CA ARG A 37 10.26 -4.13 -4.27
C ARG A 37 9.07 -3.86 -3.36
N PHE A 38 7.91 -4.37 -3.73
CA PHE A 38 6.67 -4.21 -2.97
C PHE A 38 6.10 -5.59 -2.68
N GLY A 39 5.72 -5.83 -1.42
CA GLY A 39 5.10 -7.08 -1.00
C GLY A 39 3.61 -6.93 -0.76
N PHE A 40 2.86 -8.00 -1.02
CA PHE A 40 1.46 -8.16 -0.66
C PHE A 40 1.23 -9.49 0.03
N GLU A 41 0.41 -9.46 1.08
CA GLU A 41 -0.15 -10.65 1.71
C GLU A 41 -1.67 -10.53 1.79
N PHE A 42 -2.37 -11.65 1.74
CA PHE A 42 -3.83 -11.69 1.78
C PHE A 42 -4.30 -12.51 2.97
N LYS A 43 -4.96 -11.86 3.94
CA LYS A 43 -5.47 -12.52 5.14
C LYS A 43 -6.99 -12.41 5.25
N ARG A 44 -7.64 -13.52 5.59
CA ARG A 44 -9.08 -13.60 5.86
C ARG A 44 -9.43 -13.29 7.32
N THR A 45 -8.74 -12.31 7.91
CA THR A 45 -9.02 -11.78 9.25
C THR A 45 -9.31 -10.28 9.15
N THR A 46 -9.99 -9.71 10.14
CA THR A 46 -10.22 -8.26 10.23
C THR A 46 -9.08 -7.52 10.90
N ALA A 47 -8.33 -8.19 11.78
CA ALA A 47 -7.20 -7.64 12.53
C ALA A 47 -5.94 -8.50 12.29
N PRO A 48 -5.22 -8.31 11.17
CA PRO A 48 -3.99 -9.03 10.91
C PRO A 48 -2.88 -8.59 11.88
N GLU A 49 -2.04 -9.55 12.27
CA GLU A 49 -0.82 -9.30 13.05
C GLU A 49 0.43 -9.53 12.20
N LEU A 50 1.53 -8.90 12.59
CA LEU A 50 2.81 -9.03 11.91
C LEU A 50 3.42 -10.41 12.17
N THR A 51 3.52 -11.24 11.14
CA THR A 51 4.06 -12.61 11.26
C THR A 51 5.59 -12.65 11.16
N LYS A 52 6.19 -13.79 11.51
CA LYS A 52 7.62 -14.04 11.29
C LYS A 52 7.97 -13.98 9.79
N SER A 53 7.17 -14.61 8.93
CA SER A 53 7.40 -14.63 7.47
C SER A 53 7.42 -13.23 6.88
N MET A 54 6.51 -12.35 7.32
CA MET A 54 6.50 -10.94 6.90
C MET A 54 7.78 -10.21 7.28
N ARG A 55 8.31 -10.44 8.49
CA ARG A 55 9.58 -9.83 8.95
C ARG A 55 10.75 -10.30 8.10
N VAL A 56 10.84 -11.61 7.83
CA VAL A 56 11.88 -12.18 6.95
C VAL A 56 11.76 -11.60 5.54
N ALA A 57 10.55 -11.53 4.98
CA ALA A 57 10.34 -10.94 3.65
C ALA A 57 10.78 -9.47 3.58
N LEU A 58 10.43 -8.65 4.60
CA LEU A 58 10.89 -7.26 4.69
C LEU A 58 12.42 -7.16 4.69
N GLU A 59 13.08 -8.02 5.47
CA GLU A 59 14.53 -8.00 5.65
C GLU A 59 15.29 -8.52 4.42
N ASP A 60 14.95 -9.70 3.93
CA ASP A 60 15.67 -10.38 2.84
C ASP A 60 15.43 -9.67 1.51
N LEU A 61 14.17 -9.29 1.26
CA LEU A 61 13.79 -8.66 0.00
C LEU A 61 14.02 -7.16 0.02
N LYS A 62 14.32 -6.54 1.17
CA LYS A 62 14.44 -5.08 1.33
C LYS A 62 13.21 -4.36 0.76
N LEU A 63 12.02 -4.81 1.17
CA LEU A 63 10.77 -4.29 0.65
C LEU A 63 10.63 -2.80 0.97
N ALA A 64 10.26 -2.01 -0.04
CA ALA A 64 9.91 -0.61 0.14
C ALA A 64 8.58 -0.44 0.89
N ARG A 65 7.66 -1.41 0.73
CA ARG A 65 6.38 -1.49 1.43
C ARG A 65 5.84 -2.92 1.41
N LEU A 66 5.16 -3.32 2.48
CA LEU A 66 4.36 -4.54 2.58
C LEU A 66 2.89 -4.16 2.88
N ASP A 67 1.99 -4.47 1.96
CA ASP A 67 0.55 -4.24 2.11
C ASP A 67 -0.13 -5.57 2.47
N VAL A 68 -0.64 -5.68 3.70
CA VAL A 68 -1.40 -6.84 4.18
C VAL A 68 -2.87 -6.58 3.91
N VAL A 69 -3.41 -7.17 2.84
CA VAL A 69 -4.81 -7.01 2.48
C VAL A 69 -5.67 -7.90 3.38
N HIS A 70 -6.66 -7.30 4.06
CA HIS A 70 -7.44 -7.99 5.09
C HIS A 70 -8.95 -7.76 4.91
N ALA A 71 -9.75 -8.52 5.66
CA ALA A 71 -11.21 -8.53 5.57
C ALA A 71 -11.92 -7.45 6.41
N GLY A 72 -11.16 -6.56 7.06
CA GLY A 72 -11.70 -5.45 7.84
C GLY A 72 -12.18 -4.29 6.96
N SER A 73 -12.66 -3.23 7.60
CA SER A 73 -13.24 -2.05 6.93
C SER A 73 -12.29 -0.86 6.82
N GLU A 74 -11.19 -0.85 7.56
CA GLU A 74 -10.26 0.27 7.67
C GLU A 74 -8.84 -0.13 7.29
N THR A 75 -8.09 0.84 6.76
CA THR A 75 -6.65 0.70 6.45
C THR A 75 -5.86 1.38 7.56
N PHE A 76 -4.86 0.71 8.11
CA PHE A 76 -4.09 1.22 9.23
C PHE A 76 -2.62 0.77 9.19
N PRO A 77 -1.68 1.57 9.73
CA PRO A 77 -0.28 1.15 9.84
C PRO A 77 -0.13 -0.01 10.83
N MET A 78 0.69 -1.00 10.48
CA MET A 78 1.02 -2.13 11.36
C MET A 78 2.45 -2.02 11.92
N ALA A 79 3.38 -1.53 11.11
CA ALA A 79 4.79 -1.32 11.46
C ALA A 79 5.45 -0.37 10.45
N THR A 80 6.73 -0.07 10.65
CA THR A 80 7.54 0.63 9.65
C THR A 80 7.48 -0.10 8.31
N ASN A 81 7.04 0.60 7.26
CA ASN A 81 6.84 0.07 5.90
C ASN A 81 5.79 -1.06 5.78
N VAL A 82 4.96 -1.29 6.80
CA VAL A 82 3.89 -2.28 6.77
C VAL A 82 2.55 -1.63 7.11
N ARG A 83 1.53 -1.92 6.31
CA ARG A 83 0.14 -1.50 6.60
C ARG A 83 -0.85 -2.60 6.32
N ALA A 84 -1.91 -2.64 7.11
CA ALA A 84 -3.11 -3.40 6.83
C ALA A 84 -3.97 -2.57 5.87
N VAL A 85 -4.36 -3.14 4.73
CA VAL A 85 -5.24 -2.50 3.74
C VAL A 85 -6.56 -3.25 3.68
N ALA A 86 -7.67 -2.58 3.95
CA ALA A 86 -8.98 -3.20 3.81
C ALA A 86 -9.23 -3.58 2.35
N ALA A 87 -9.65 -4.82 2.10
CA ALA A 87 -9.94 -5.30 0.75
C ALA A 87 -10.97 -4.42 0.01
N THR A 88 -11.95 -3.89 0.76
CA THR A 88 -12.99 -2.97 0.27
C THR A 88 -12.45 -1.60 -0.12
N ARG A 89 -11.25 -1.23 0.36
CA ARG A 89 -10.62 0.07 0.14
C ARG A 89 -9.42 0.00 -0.81
N LEU A 90 -9.15 -1.14 -1.44
CA LEU A 90 -8.01 -1.34 -2.34
C LEU A 90 -7.86 -0.21 -3.36
N LEU A 91 -8.93 0.14 -4.08
CA LEU A 91 -8.93 1.19 -5.11
C LEU A 91 -8.55 2.58 -4.58
N GLN A 92 -8.76 2.84 -3.29
CA GLN A 92 -8.55 4.14 -2.66
C GLN A 92 -7.16 4.24 -2.04
N ASP A 93 -6.73 3.17 -1.38
CA ASP A 93 -5.57 3.19 -0.49
C ASP A 93 -4.31 2.56 -1.12
N VAL A 94 -4.47 1.73 -2.15
CA VAL A 94 -3.35 1.16 -2.89
C VAL A 94 -2.97 2.08 -4.04
N GLU A 95 -1.76 2.63 -3.95
CA GLU A 95 -1.23 3.52 -4.97
C GLU A 95 -0.63 2.72 -6.14
N PRO A 96 -0.85 3.15 -7.39
CA PRO A 96 -0.19 2.58 -8.56
C PRO A 96 1.34 2.68 -8.48
N LEU A 97 2.04 1.79 -9.18
CA LEU A 97 3.48 1.94 -9.33
C LEU A 97 3.82 3.25 -10.05
N PRO A 98 4.83 4.00 -9.60
CA PRO A 98 5.24 5.25 -10.24
C PRO A 98 5.70 5.05 -11.69
N PHE A 99 6.12 3.84 -12.05
CA PHE A 99 6.60 3.48 -13.39
C PHE A 99 5.86 2.27 -13.98
N GLY A 100 4.63 2.01 -13.53
CA GLY A 100 3.82 0.88 -14.01
C GLY A 100 3.27 1.10 -15.42
N ARG A 101 2.39 0.19 -15.84
CA ARG A 101 1.64 0.22 -17.13
C ARG A 101 0.97 1.58 -17.42
N TRP A 102 0.73 2.38 -16.38
CA TRP A 102 0.09 3.68 -16.41
C TRP A 102 1.07 4.86 -16.29
N ALA A 103 2.39 4.66 -16.39
CA ALA A 103 3.40 5.71 -16.20
C ALA A 103 3.20 6.93 -17.13
N GLY A 104 2.57 6.75 -18.29
CA GLY A 104 2.18 7.84 -19.19
C GLY A 104 0.85 8.56 -18.84
N LEU A 105 0.04 7.99 -17.94
CA LEU A 105 -1.30 8.50 -17.55
C LEU A 105 -1.33 9.19 -16.18
N THR A 106 -0.33 8.97 -15.31
CA THR A 106 -0.34 9.44 -13.91
C THR A 106 -0.10 10.95 -13.75
N ALA A 107 0.34 11.66 -14.80
CA ALA A 107 0.59 13.10 -14.75
C ALA A 107 -0.65 13.97 -14.41
N ARG A 108 -1.87 13.42 -14.41
CA ARG A 108 -3.12 14.18 -14.19
C ARG A 108 -3.85 13.96 -12.86
N ARG A 109 -3.37 13.13 -11.94
CA ARG A 109 -4.08 12.94 -10.65
C ARG A 109 -3.17 13.14 -9.45
N ARG A 110 -3.10 14.39 -8.98
CA ARG A 110 -3.30 14.81 -7.56
C ARG A 110 -3.05 16.31 -7.40
N ARG A 111 -4.11 17.08 -7.13
CA ARG A 111 -4.07 18.17 -6.15
C ARG A 111 -4.99 17.75 -4.99
N PRO A 112 -4.51 17.68 -3.74
CA PRO A 112 -5.40 17.63 -2.59
C PRO A 112 -6.14 18.97 -2.50
N ALA A 113 -7.42 18.94 -2.09
CA ALA A 113 -8.20 20.13 -1.81
C ALA A 113 -7.46 20.99 -0.78
N ARG A 114 -7.11 22.23 -1.16
CA ARG A 114 -6.57 23.22 -0.24
C ARG A 114 -7.57 23.43 0.90
N GLY A 115 -7.05 23.34 2.12
CA GLY A 115 -7.81 23.50 3.36
C GLY A 115 -8.62 24.80 3.41
N VAL A 116 -9.78 24.68 4.04
CA VAL A 116 -10.65 25.76 4.46
C VAL A 116 -9.83 26.73 5.31
N ARG A 117 -9.70 27.98 4.86
CA ARG A 117 -9.11 29.07 5.66
C ARG A 117 -10.04 29.36 6.83
N ALA A 118 -9.52 29.25 8.06
CA ALA A 118 -10.15 29.81 9.24
C ALA A 118 -10.29 31.33 9.09
N GLY A 119 -11.52 31.83 9.18
CA GLY A 119 -11.82 33.26 9.19
C GLY A 119 -11.41 33.89 10.52
N ALA A 120 -10.48 34.83 10.47
CA ALA A 120 -10.16 35.71 11.58
C ALA A 120 -11.28 36.76 11.75
N GLY A 121 -12.17 36.55 12.73
CA GLY A 121 -13.18 37.51 13.16
C GLY A 121 -12.60 38.50 14.17
N ARG A 122 -12.67 39.79 13.83
CA ARG A 122 -12.16 40.94 14.58
C ARG A 122 -12.77 41.07 15.99
N ARG A 123 -11.94 41.44 16.96
CA ARG A 123 -12.36 41.98 18.27
C ARG A 123 -13.00 43.37 18.09
N PRO A 124 -14.14 43.69 18.74
CA PRO A 124 -14.58 45.08 18.86
C PRO A 124 -13.81 45.78 20.00
N ARG A 125 -13.36 47.01 19.71
CA ARG A 125 -12.77 47.95 20.67
C ARG A 125 -13.87 48.47 21.61
N ARG A 126 -13.55 48.56 22.90
CA ARG A 126 -14.30 49.33 23.90
C ARG A 126 -14.34 50.80 23.50
N LEU A 127 -15.51 51.41 23.59
CA LEU A 127 -15.78 52.70 24.24
C LEU A 127 -17.13 52.57 24.94
#